data_AF-A0A2P6REA4-F1
#
_entry.id   AF-A0A2P6REA4-F1
#
_cell.length_a   1.000
_cell.length_b   1.000
_cell.length_c   1.000
_cell.angle_alpha   90.00
_cell.angle_beta   90.00
_cell.angle_gamma   90.00
#
_symmetry.space_group_name_H-M   'P 1'
#
loop_
_entity.id
_entity.type
_entity.pdbx_description
1 polymer ?
#
loop_
_entity_poly.entity_id
_entity_poly.type
_entity_poly.pdbx_seq_one_letter_code
_entity_poly.pdbx_strand_id
1 'polypeptide(L)'
;MGRIHHVNVVRLVGFCADGYIRALIYEFLPNGSLQNFLSSADRKNSFLGWDRLQDIALGVAKGIEYVHQGCDQRILHFDIKPHNVLLEEDFTPKVSDFGLAKLCSKDQSAISMTTARGTMG
;
A
#
# COMPACT_ATOMS: atom_id res chain seq x y z
N MET A 1 11.69 2.35 -5.74
CA MET A 1 11.08 1.60 -4.62
C MET A 1 12.08 1.11 -3.58
N GLY A 2 13.22 0.52 -3.94
CA GLY A 2 14.16 -0.06 -2.95
C GLY A 2 14.81 0.89 -1.94
N ARG A 3 14.50 2.20 -1.96
CA ARG A 3 14.96 3.21 -0.98
C ARG A 3 13.82 3.78 -0.13
N ILE A 4 12.58 3.34 -0.37
CA ILE A 4 11.43 3.77 0.40
C ILE A 4 11.41 2.98 1.69
N HIS A 5 11.37 3.69 2.81
CA HIS A 5 11.29 3.09 4.13
C HIS A 5 10.42 3.94 5.03
N HIS A 6 9.24 3.43 5.37
CA HIS A 6 8.28 4.08 6.24
C HIS A 6 7.46 3.02 6.98
N VAL A 7 7.10 3.29 8.23
CA VAL A 7 6.36 2.32 9.07
C VAL A 7 5.03 1.89 8.44
N ASN A 8 4.38 2.76 7.66
CA ASN A 8 3.12 2.47 6.98
C ASN A 8 3.24 2.19 5.47
N VAL A 9 4.42 1.83 4.98
CA VAL A 9 4.64 1.44 3.57
C VAL A 9 5.41 0.13 3.53
N VAL A 10 4.91 -0.85 2.76
CA VAL A 10 5.55 -2.17 2.69
C VAL A 10 6.98 -2.04 2.17
N ARG A 11 7.91 -2.68 2.86
CA ARG A 11 9.32 -2.66 2.51
C ARG A 11 9.63 -3.67 1.42
N LEU A 12 10.11 -3.20 0.28
CA LEU A 12 10.75 -4.04 -0.73
C LEU A 12 12.14 -4.45 -0.21
N VAL A 13 12.31 -5.75 0.04
CA VAL A 13 13.56 -6.33 0.54
C VAL A 13 14.53 -6.60 -0.61
N GLY A 14 14.02 -7.02 -1.77
CA GLY A 14 14.83 -7.34 -2.92
C GLY A 14 14.01 -7.62 -4.17
N PHE A 15 14.68 -7.99 -5.25
CA PHE A 15 14.05 -8.39 -6.50
C PHE A 15 14.87 -9.49 -7.18
N CYS A 16 14.20 -10.24 -8.07
CA CYS A 16 14.83 -11.17 -9.00
C CYS A 16 14.51 -10.73 -10.43
N ALA A 17 15.53 -10.67 -11.27
CA ALA A 17 15.42 -10.35 -12.69
C ALA A 17 16.30 -11.29 -13.52
N ASP A 18 16.14 -12.60 -13.30
CA ASP A 18 16.89 -13.65 -13.99
C ASP A 18 16.14 -14.17 -15.23
N GLY A 19 16.72 -14.01 -16.42
CA GLY A 19 16.10 -14.42 -17.68
C GLY A 19 14.69 -13.84 -17.89
N TYR A 20 13.67 -14.69 -17.87
CA TYR A 20 12.24 -14.32 -17.94
C TYR A 20 11.56 -14.20 -16.57
N ILE A 21 12.25 -14.55 -15.49
CA ILE A 21 11.72 -14.46 -14.13
C ILE A 21 11.80 -13.01 -13.66
N ARG A 22 10.66 -12.48 -13.22
CA ARG A 22 10.56 -11.17 -12.57
C ARG A 22 9.84 -11.39 -11.25
N ALA A 23 10.52 -11.13 -10.14
CA ALA A 23 9.93 -11.24 -8.81
C ALA A 23 10.33 -10.06 -7.94
N LEU A 24 9.41 -9.68 -7.05
CA LEU A 24 9.63 -8.68 -6.01
C LEU A 24 9.49 -9.37 -4.66
N ILE A 25 10.45 -9.15 -3.77
CA ILE A 25 10.49 -9.77 -2.45
C ILE A 25 10.18 -8.69 -1.43
N TYR A 26 9.09 -8.87 -0.69
CA TYR A 26 8.63 -7.96 0.35
C TYR A 26 8.84 -8.55 1.73
N GLU A 27 8.78 -7.69 2.75
CA GLU A 27 8.58 -8.18 4.12
C GLU A 27 7.26 -8.95 4.25
N PHE A 28 7.24 -9.95 5.12
CA PHE A 28 6.05 -10.76 5.37
C PHE A 28 5.16 -10.10 6.43
N LEU A 29 3.87 -9.96 6.13
CA LEU A 29 2.88 -9.33 6.99
C LEU A 29 1.82 -10.37 7.41
N PRO A 30 1.88 -10.89 8.66
CA PRO A 30 1.23 -12.13 9.05
C PRO A 30 -0.30 -12.05 9.07
N ASN A 31 -0.87 -10.88 9.34
CA ASN A 31 -2.32 -10.69 9.37
C ASN A 31 -2.92 -10.52 7.96
N GLY A 32 -2.08 -10.44 6.93
CA GLY A 32 -2.52 -10.33 5.54
C GLY A 32 -3.28 -9.02 5.28
N SER A 33 -4.25 -9.08 4.38
CA SER A 33 -4.96 -7.90 3.88
C SER A 33 -6.08 -7.42 4.82
N LEU A 34 -6.22 -6.10 4.93
CA LEU A 34 -7.33 -5.43 5.62
C LEU A 34 -8.69 -5.88 5.10
N GLN A 35 -8.80 -6.25 3.82
CA GLN A 35 -10.03 -6.78 3.23
C GLN A 35 -10.60 -7.94 4.05
N ASN A 36 -9.75 -8.83 4.57
CA ASN A 36 -10.15 -10.02 5.33
C ASN A 36 -10.91 -9.68 6.62
N PHE A 37 -10.72 -8.47 7.15
CA PHE A 37 -11.35 -7.97 8.37
C PHE A 37 -12.59 -7.12 8.09
N LEU A 38 -12.79 -6.71 6.84
CA LEU A 38 -13.94 -5.90 6.40
C LEU A 38 -15.04 -6.73 5.70
N SER A 39 -14.70 -7.86 5.07
CA SER A 39 -15.68 -8.74 4.41
C SER A 39 -16.45 -9.60 5.41
N SER A 40 -17.45 -9.01 6.03
CA SER A 40 -18.33 -9.64 7.02
C SER A 40 -19.53 -10.35 6.38
N ALA A 41 -19.34 -11.58 5.91
CA ALA A 41 -20.46 -12.50 5.67
C ALA A 41 -20.41 -13.73 6.60
N ASP A 42 -19.25 -14.40 6.73
CA ASP A 42 -19.20 -15.70 7.42
C ASP A 42 -18.39 -15.74 8.72
N ARG A 43 -17.70 -14.65 9.10
CA ARG A 43 -16.85 -14.62 10.31
C ARG A 43 -17.28 -13.53 11.28
N LYS A 44 -18.25 -13.85 12.15
CA LYS A 44 -18.67 -12.99 13.28
C LYS A 44 -17.53 -12.56 14.22
N ASN A 45 -16.35 -13.18 14.14
CA ASN A 45 -15.18 -12.89 14.97
C ASN A 45 -14.03 -12.14 14.25
N SER A 46 -14.21 -11.64 13.01
CA SER A 46 -13.12 -10.96 12.28
C SER A 46 -13.21 -9.42 12.28
N PHE A 47 -14.21 -8.83 12.92
CA PHE A 47 -14.30 -7.37 12.98
C PHE A 47 -13.30 -6.80 14.01
N LEU A 48 -12.49 -5.83 13.59
CA LEU A 48 -11.41 -5.26 14.41
C LEU A 48 -11.90 -4.29 15.48
N GLY A 49 -13.12 -3.77 15.36
CA GLY A 49 -13.61 -2.64 16.17
C GLY A 49 -13.33 -1.30 15.50
N TRP A 50 -14.16 -0.29 15.81
CA TRP A 50 -14.05 1.04 15.21
C TRP A 50 -12.74 1.75 15.58
N ASP A 51 -12.30 1.63 16.84
CA ASP A 51 -11.07 2.29 17.30
C ASP A 51 -9.85 1.79 16.50
N ARG A 52 -9.73 0.47 16.30
CA ARG A 52 -8.67 -0.11 15.46
C ARG A 52 -8.79 0.31 14.00
N LEU A 53 -10.00 0.37 13.45
CA LEU A 53 -10.19 0.85 12.08
C LEU A 53 -9.77 2.31 11.92
N GLN A 54 -9.99 3.14 12.93
CA GLN A 54 -9.52 4.52 12.95
C GLN A 54 -8.00 4.60 12.98
N ASP A 55 -7.33 3.80 13.82
CA ASP A 55 -5.87 3.72 13.87
C ASP A 55 -5.29 3.24 12.54
N ILE A 56 -5.93 2.24 11.92
CA ILE A 56 -5.56 1.74 10.60
C ILE A 56 -5.72 2.83 9.53
N ALA A 57 -6.84 3.55 9.52
CA ALA A 57 -7.07 4.63 8.56
C ALA A 57 -6.02 5.74 8.71
N LEU A 58 -5.66 6.09 9.95
CA LEU A 58 -4.60 7.06 10.23
C LEU A 58 -3.24 6.57 9.73
N GLY A 59 -2.90 5.31 9.97
CA GLY A 59 -1.65 4.72 9.47
C GLY A 59 -1.59 4.70 7.94
N VAL A 60 -2.67 4.31 7.26
CA VAL A 60 -2.77 4.38 5.80
C VAL A 60 -2.55 5.82 5.31
N ALA A 61 -3.22 6.80 5.92
CA ALA A 61 -3.05 8.21 5.55
C ALA A 61 -1.58 8.68 5.70
N LYS A 62 -0.90 8.32 6.79
CA LYS A 62 0.53 8.60 6.98
C LYS A 62 1.40 7.94 5.91
N GLY A 63 1.10 6.70 5.53
CA GLY A 63 1.79 6.01 4.43
C GLY A 63 1.64 6.74 3.10
N ILE A 64 0.42 7.23 2.79
CA ILE A 64 0.13 7.98 1.58
C ILE A 64 0.79 9.37 1.58
N GLU A 65 0.73 10.08 2.72
CA GLU A 65 1.44 11.35 2.89
C GLU A 65 2.95 11.19 2.63
N TYR A 66 3.56 10.15 3.21
CA TYR A 66 4.98 9.87 3.02
C TYR A 66 5.35 9.65 1.56
N VAL A 67 4.60 8.83 0.81
CA VAL A 67 4.90 8.59 -0.62
C VAL A 67 4.61 9.82 -1.49
N HIS A 68 3.74 10.73 -1.05
CA HIS A 68 3.46 11.98 -1.75
C HIS A 68 4.50 13.08 -1.47
N GLN A 69 4.95 13.22 -0.23
CA GLN A 69 5.73 14.37 0.21
C GLN A 69 7.10 14.01 0.80
N GLY A 70 7.19 12.88 1.49
CA GLY A 70 8.41 12.42 2.19
C GLY A 70 9.47 11.79 1.29
N CYS A 71 9.11 11.34 0.09
CA CYS A 71 10.05 10.82 -0.89
C CYS A 71 10.69 11.93 -1.75
N ASP A 72 11.86 11.69 -2.35
CA ASP A 72 12.54 12.63 -3.26
C ASP A 72 11.64 13.05 -4.43
N GLN A 73 10.95 12.08 -5.03
CA GLN A 73 9.90 12.28 -6.02
C GLN A 73 8.55 11.92 -5.42
N ARG A 74 7.49 12.63 -5.85
CA ARG A 74 6.11 12.27 -5.48
C ARG A 74 5.76 10.96 -6.17
N ILE A 75 5.27 9.99 -5.41
CA ILE A 75 4.83 8.69 -5.90
C ILE A 75 3.31 8.62 -5.79
N LEU A 76 2.63 8.57 -6.94
CA LEU A 76 1.19 8.32 -6.97
C LEU A 76 0.94 6.82 -7.01
N HIS A 77 0.13 6.31 -6.08
CA HIS A 77 -0.10 4.87 -5.96
C HIS A 77 -1.13 4.33 -6.98
N PHE A 78 -2.23 5.06 -7.21
CA PHE A 78 -3.35 4.70 -8.08
C PHE A 78 -4.18 3.45 -7.73
N ASP A 79 -3.90 2.73 -6.65
CA ASP A 79 -4.64 1.50 -6.30
C ASP A 79 -4.82 1.33 -4.79
N ILE A 80 -5.24 2.39 -4.12
CA ILE A 80 -5.51 2.37 -2.68
C ILE A 80 -6.88 1.71 -2.45
N LYS A 81 -6.88 0.54 -1.83
CA LYS A 81 -8.06 -0.26 -1.49
C LYS A 81 -7.73 -1.20 -0.33
N PRO A 82 -8.71 -1.76 0.40
CA PRO A 82 -8.42 -2.66 1.52
C PRO A 82 -7.58 -3.88 1.14
N HIS A 83 -7.70 -4.39 -0.09
CA HIS A 83 -6.86 -5.48 -0.60
C HIS A 83 -5.36 -5.16 -0.54
N ASN A 84 -4.99 -3.90 -0.79
CA ASN A 84 -3.61 -3.44 -0.88
C ASN A 84 -3.10 -2.81 0.42
N VAL A 85 -3.86 -2.90 1.51
CA VAL A 85 -3.40 -2.55 2.86
C VAL A 85 -3.14 -3.85 3.60
N LEU A 86 -1.88 -4.12 3.91
CA LEU A 86 -1.45 -5.31 4.64
C LEU A 86 -1.18 -4.96 6.11
N LEU A 87 -1.29 -5.94 6.99
CA LEU A 87 -1.28 -5.74 8.44
C LEU A 87 -0.14 -6.53 9.10
N GLU A 88 0.66 -5.85 9.91
CA GLU A 88 1.61 -6.47 10.84
C GLU A 88 0.87 -7.23 11.97
N GLU A 89 1.62 -7.96 12.81
CA GLU A 89 1.10 -8.73 13.93
C GLU A 89 0.29 -7.86 14.92
N ASP A 90 0.74 -6.63 15.15
CA ASP A 90 0.09 -5.62 16.01
C ASP A 90 -1.03 -4.84 15.31
N PHE A 91 -1.40 -5.22 14.09
CA PHE A 91 -2.34 -4.52 13.21
C PHE A 91 -1.85 -3.16 12.69
N THR A 92 -0.55 -2.85 12.78
CA THR A 92 0.04 -1.69 12.09
C THR A 92 -0.15 -1.85 10.57
N PRO A 93 -0.78 -0.88 9.88
CA PRO A 93 -1.07 -0.98 8.46
C PRO A 93 0.13 -0.58 7.60
N LYS A 94 0.35 -1.31 6.52
CA LYS A 94 1.30 -0.97 5.46
C LYS A 94 0.63 -0.95 4.09
N VAL A 95 0.76 0.18 3.41
CA VAL A 95 0.35 0.32 2.01
C VAL A 95 1.27 -0.52 1.13
N SER A 96 0.68 -1.33 0.27
CA SER A 96 1.36 -2.31 -0.59
C SER A 96 0.87 -2.25 -2.03
N ASP A 97 1.48 -3.05 -2.91
CA ASP A 97 1.17 -3.14 -4.34
C ASP A 97 1.27 -1.80 -5.09
N PHE A 98 2.51 -1.39 -5.31
CA PHE A 98 2.83 -0.24 -6.14
C PHE A 98 2.94 -0.59 -7.64
N GLY A 99 2.34 -1.70 -8.10
CA GLY A 99 2.42 -2.14 -9.50
C GLY A 99 1.87 -1.12 -10.50
N LEU A 100 0.92 -0.29 -10.07
CA LEU A 100 0.33 0.78 -10.88
C LEU A 100 0.96 2.17 -10.65
N ALA A 101 1.89 2.27 -9.71
CA ALA A 101 2.39 3.55 -9.23
C ALA A 101 3.13 4.35 -10.30
N LYS A 102 3.20 5.67 -10.11
CA LYS A 102 3.88 6.60 -11.02
C LYS A 102 4.70 7.62 -10.24
N LEU A 103 5.94 7.80 -10.69
CA LEU A 103 6.80 8.88 -10.22
C LEU A 103 6.42 10.18 -10.94
N CYS A 104 6.33 11.26 -10.19
CA CYS A 104 6.08 12.60 -10.73
C CYS A 104 6.87 13.64 -9.96
N SER A 105 7.14 14.75 -10.64
CA SER A 105 7.84 15.87 -10.02
C SER A 105 6.92 16.61 -9.06
N LYS A 106 7.48 17.17 -7.98
CA LYS A 106 6.70 17.84 -6.92
C LYS A 106 6.10 19.17 -7.39
N ASP A 107 6.72 19.81 -8.37
CA ASP A 107 6.29 21.07 -9.00
C ASP A 107 5.15 20.90 -10.03
N GLN A 108 4.87 19.67 -10.46
CA GLN A 108 3.76 19.39 -11.37
C GLN A 108 2.42 19.35 -10.62
N SER A 109 1.48 20.18 -11.08
CA SER A 109 0.10 20.22 -10.60
C SER A 109 -0.82 19.22 -11.30
N ALA A 110 -0.48 18.80 -12.52
CA ALA A 110 -1.23 17.84 -13.31
C ALA A 110 -0.29 16.83 -13.97
N ILE A 111 -0.76 15.60 -14.12
CA ILE A 111 0.01 14.50 -14.71
C ILE A 111 -0.84 13.86 -15.79
N SER A 112 -0.34 13.83 -17.02
CA SER A 112 -1.01 13.14 -18.12
C SER A 112 -0.89 11.63 -17.97
N MET A 113 -1.98 10.92 -18.24
CA MET A 113 -2.07 9.46 -18.18
C MET A 113 -2.45 8.95 -19.58
N THR A 114 -1.66 8.02 -20.13
CA THR A 114 -1.91 7.41 -21.44
C THR A 114 -3.00 6.34 -21.40
N THR A 115 -3.34 5.84 -20.21
CA THR A 115 -4.37 4.82 -19.99
C THR A 115 -4.92 4.96 -18.57
N ALA A 116 -6.20 4.64 -18.38
CA ALA A 116 -6.79 4.54 -17.05
C ALA A 116 -6.08 3.46 -16.21
N ARG A 117 -5.88 3.73 -14.92
CA ARG A 117 -5.28 2.81 -13.94
C ARG A 117 -6.07 2.84 -12.64
N GLY A 118 -6.05 1.72 -11.92
CA GLY A 118 -6.68 1.57 -10.61
C GLY A 118 -7.83 0.57 -10.65
N THR A 119 -8.41 0.34 -9.48
CA THR A 119 -9.59 -0.52 -9.31
C THR A 119 -10.86 0.27 -9.60
N MET A 120 -11.77 -0.29 -10.40
CA MET A 120 -13.11 0.30 -10.61
C MET A 120 -13.89 0.26 -9.29
N GLY A 121 -14.49 1.40 -8.95
CA GLY A 121 -15.41 1.55 -7.82
C GLY A 121 -16.87 1.35 -8.22
#